data_AF-A0A316VLH8-F1
#
_entry.id   AF-A0A316VLH8-F1
#
_cell.length_a   1.000
_cell.length_b   1.000
_cell.length_c   1.000
_cell.angle_alpha   90.00
_cell.angle_beta   90.00
_cell.angle_gamma   90.00
#
_symmetry.space_group_name_H-M   'P 1'
#
loop_
_entity.id
_entity.type
_entity.pdbx_description
1 polymer ?
#
loop_
_entity_poly.entity_id
_entity_poly.type
_entity_poly.pdbx_seq_one_letter_code
_entity_poly.pdbx_strand_id
1 'polypeptide(L)'
;GSVCNVSNSLLLTASNQLMTDCGYLAWCDPTTSKCAARGCRREDYPFGFSTVERSLWPPKCDEEQFCPDEGSLCMYKIALGGACQLNRDDECATSASVPNVRCLHNICTSVNATLNAACIHDNVVYTVFTPDNSSYGSIISRDNCMKGLYCNSPTNICLQRKSTGTACAADKECMTDFC
;
A
#
# COMPACT_ATOMS: atom_id res chain seq x y z
N GLY A 1 -26.67 -7.76 -2.23
CA GLY A 1 -26.15 -8.23 -3.52
C GLY A 1 -26.08 -9.74 -3.56
N SER A 2 -25.25 -10.27 -4.46
CA SER A 2 -24.89 -11.69 -4.55
C SER A 2 -24.26 -12.20 -3.26
N VAL A 3 -24.26 -13.52 -3.06
CA VAL A 3 -23.55 -14.16 -1.94
C VAL A 3 -22.04 -14.00 -2.14
N CYS A 4 -21.32 -13.81 -1.05
CA CYS A 4 -19.86 -13.71 -1.05
C CYS A 4 -19.27 -14.33 0.23
N ASN A 5 -17.99 -14.68 0.19
CA ASN A 5 -17.25 -15.15 1.35
C ASN A 5 -15.96 -14.32 1.52
N VAL A 6 -15.79 -13.70 2.69
CA VAL A 6 -14.58 -12.92 3.00
C VAL A 6 -13.30 -13.75 2.91
N SER A 7 -13.36 -15.06 3.16
CA SER A 7 -12.23 -15.99 3.03
C SER A 7 -11.76 -16.21 1.60
N ASN A 8 -12.56 -15.81 0.60
CA ASN A 8 -12.16 -15.81 -0.82
C ASN A 8 -11.40 -14.52 -1.20
N SER A 9 -11.25 -13.57 -0.26
CA SER A 9 -10.52 -12.34 -0.52
C SER A 9 -9.02 -12.60 -0.49
N LEU A 10 -8.34 -12.27 -1.58
CA LEU A 10 -6.90 -12.50 -1.71
C LEU A 10 -6.22 -11.40 -2.52
N LEU A 11 -4.93 -11.21 -2.29
CA LEU A 11 -4.10 -10.37 -3.16
C LEU A 11 -3.59 -11.24 -4.32
N LEU A 12 -3.81 -10.79 -5.55
CA LEU A 12 -3.30 -11.47 -6.73
C LEU A 12 -1.78 -11.54 -6.70
N THR A 13 -1.20 -12.73 -6.86
CA THR A 13 0.25 -12.95 -6.75
C THR A 13 1.09 -12.07 -7.69
N ALA A 14 0.55 -11.73 -8.86
CA ALA A 14 1.26 -10.94 -9.86
C ALA A 14 1.25 -9.42 -9.57
N SER A 15 0.15 -8.89 -9.04
CA SER A 15 -0.07 -7.44 -8.94
C SER A 15 -0.31 -6.94 -7.52
N ASN A 16 -0.44 -7.86 -6.56
CA ASN A 16 -0.90 -7.60 -5.20
C ASN A 16 -2.26 -6.87 -5.14
N GLN A 17 -3.06 -6.95 -6.21
CA GLN A 17 -4.39 -6.36 -6.25
C GLN A 17 -5.37 -7.22 -5.45
N LEU A 18 -6.19 -6.59 -4.61
CA LEU A 18 -7.27 -7.28 -3.91
C LEU A 18 -8.32 -7.80 -4.89
N MET A 19 -8.57 -9.10 -4.86
CA MET A 19 -9.64 -9.79 -5.56
C MET A 19 -10.66 -10.31 -4.54
N THR A 20 -11.94 -10.09 -4.81
CA THR A 20 -13.06 -10.55 -3.98
C THR A 20 -14.20 -11.08 -4.85
N ASP A 21 -15.16 -11.79 -4.24
CA ASP A 21 -16.37 -12.27 -4.92
C ASP A 21 -17.30 -11.15 -5.43
N CYS A 22 -17.09 -9.90 -4.98
CA CYS A 22 -18.01 -8.78 -5.20
C CYS A 22 -17.58 -7.82 -6.33
N GLY A 23 -16.44 -8.08 -6.97
CA GLY A 23 -15.91 -7.19 -8.01
C GLY A 23 -15.47 -5.83 -7.47
N TYR A 24 -15.49 -4.79 -8.32
CA TYR A 24 -14.89 -3.48 -8.01
C TYR A 24 -15.85 -2.44 -7.43
N LEU A 25 -17.16 -2.65 -7.56
CA LEU A 25 -18.21 -1.70 -7.14
C LEU A 25 -18.82 -2.05 -5.78
N ALA A 26 -18.47 -3.23 -5.25
CA ALA A 26 -19.05 -3.78 -4.04
C ALA A 26 -17.97 -4.46 -3.21
N TRP A 27 -18.26 -4.64 -1.92
CA TRP A 27 -17.42 -5.34 -0.96
C TRP A 27 -18.23 -6.46 -0.31
N CYS A 28 -17.54 -7.46 0.23
CA CYS A 28 -18.19 -8.57 0.90
C CYS A 28 -18.47 -8.23 2.36
N ASP A 29 -19.75 -8.02 2.70
CA ASP A 29 -20.16 -7.74 4.08
C ASP A 29 -20.15 -9.03 4.90
N PRO A 30 -19.26 -9.17 5.92
CA PRO A 30 -19.16 -10.39 6.72
C PRO A 30 -20.41 -10.64 7.56
N THR A 31 -21.18 -9.60 7.90
CA THR A 31 -22.38 -9.74 8.74
C THR A 31 -23.55 -10.35 7.98
N THR A 32 -23.64 -10.06 6.68
CA THR A 32 -24.71 -10.56 5.81
C THR A 32 -24.26 -11.64 4.83
N SER A 33 -22.95 -11.86 4.69
CA SER A 33 -22.32 -12.73 3.68
C SER A 33 -22.81 -12.40 2.26
N LYS A 34 -23.01 -11.11 1.98
CA LYS A 34 -23.50 -10.61 0.69
C LYS A 34 -22.69 -9.41 0.23
N CYS A 35 -22.62 -9.25 -1.08
CA CYS A 35 -22.03 -8.07 -1.69
C CYS A 35 -22.88 -6.85 -1.39
N ALA A 36 -22.28 -5.88 -0.71
CA ALA A 36 -22.82 -4.56 -0.43
C ALA A 36 -22.11 -3.53 -1.30
N ALA A 37 -22.81 -2.47 -1.71
CA ALA A 37 -22.17 -1.38 -2.45
C ALA A 37 -21.03 -0.79 -1.61
N ARG A 38 -19.95 -0.35 -2.28
CA ARG A 38 -18.85 0.33 -1.58
C ARG A 38 -19.37 1.53 -0.79
N GLY A 39 -18.94 1.66 0.45
CA GLY A 39 -19.32 2.75 1.34
C GLY A 39 -18.33 3.92 1.34
N CYS A 40 -17.15 3.74 0.75
CA CYS A 40 -16.16 4.80 0.60
C CYS A 40 -15.33 4.66 -0.68
N ARG A 41 -14.61 5.72 -1.03
CA ARG A 41 -13.55 5.69 -2.05
C ARG A 41 -12.31 6.44 -1.59
N ARG A 42 -11.16 5.99 -2.06
CA ARG A 42 -9.86 6.66 -1.87
C ARG A 42 -9.62 7.72 -2.94
N GLU A 43 -9.77 7.31 -4.20
CA GLU A 43 -9.43 8.14 -5.36
C GLU A 43 -10.56 9.09 -5.79
N ASP A 44 -10.18 10.19 -6.43
CA ASP A 44 -11.13 11.12 -7.04
C ASP A 44 -11.93 10.50 -8.18
N TYR A 45 -11.37 9.49 -8.84
CA TYR A 45 -11.94 8.74 -9.94
C TYR A 45 -11.72 7.23 -9.71
N PRO A 46 -12.58 6.57 -8.91
CA PRO A 46 -12.39 5.17 -8.57
C PRO A 46 -12.58 4.27 -9.80
N PHE A 47 -11.71 3.28 -9.93
CA PHE A 47 -11.77 2.28 -11.00
C PHE A 47 -13.13 1.56 -11.01
N GLY A 48 -13.68 1.30 -12.19
CA GLY A 48 -14.96 0.62 -12.38
C GLY A 48 -16.21 1.52 -12.32
N PHE A 49 -16.09 2.78 -11.87
CA PHE A 49 -17.22 3.71 -11.73
C PHE A 49 -17.50 4.55 -12.98
N SER A 50 -16.81 4.33 -14.10
CA SER A 50 -16.98 5.14 -15.33
C SER A 50 -18.39 5.07 -15.93
N THR A 51 -19.14 4.01 -15.65
CA THR A 51 -20.53 3.82 -16.10
C THR A 51 -21.57 4.13 -15.02
N VAL A 52 -21.13 4.52 -13.82
CA VAL A 52 -22.00 4.85 -12.68
C VAL A 52 -22.14 6.36 -12.59
N GLU A 53 -23.37 6.85 -12.42
CA GLU A 53 -23.60 8.28 -12.24
C GLU A 53 -22.82 8.82 -11.03
N ARG A 54 -22.14 9.96 -11.18
CA ARG A 54 -21.25 10.53 -10.15
C ARG A 54 -21.95 10.82 -8.82
N SER A 55 -23.24 11.12 -8.86
CA SER A 55 -24.09 11.33 -7.67
C SER A 55 -24.25 10.07 -6.81
N LEU A 56 -24.05 8.89 -7.40
CA LEU A 56 -24.13 7.58 -6.73
C LEU A 56 -22.77 7.06 -6.29
N TRP A 57 -21.69 7.82 -6.52
CA TRP A 57 -20.36 7.41 -6.10
C TRP A 57 -20.25 7.46 -4.58
N PRO A 58 -19.55 6.50 -3.95
CA PRO A 58 -19.31 6.56 -2.53
C PRO A 58 -18.52 7.83 -2.14
N PRO A 59 -18.68 8.32 -0.91
CA PRO A 59 -17.95 9.49 -0.43
C PRO A 59 -16.44 9.23 -0.36
N LYS A 60 -15.64 10.29 -0.52
CA LYS A 60 -14.25 10.28 -0.08
C LYS A 60 -14.22 10.42 1.43
N CYS A 61 -13.27 9.76 2.08
CA CYS A 61 -13.07 9.90 3.51
C CYS A 61 -12.42 11.24 3.85
N ASP A 62 -12.72 11.75 5.04
CA ASP A 62 -12.13 12.96 5.58
C ASP A 62 -10.64 12.76 5.93
N GLU A 63 -9.93 13.85 6.26
CA GLU A 63 -8.48 13.84 6.47
C GLU A 63 -8.01 12.90 7.61
N GLU A 64 -8.84 12.67 8.63
CA GLU A 64 -8.55 11.78 9.77
C GLU A 64 -9.02 10.33 9.53
N GLN A 65 -9.53 10.06 8.33
CA GLN A 65 -10.08 8.77 7.96
C GLN A 65 -9.39 8.20 6.72
N PHE A 66 -9.58 6.91 6.50
CA PHE A 66 -9.15 6.21 5.31
C PHE A 66 -10.27 5.27 4.82
N CYS A 67 -10.19 4.91 3.54
CA CYS A 67 -11.04 3.90 2.95
C CYS A 67 -10.23 2.60 2.81
N PRO A 68 -10.61 1.49 3.46
CA PRO A 68 -9.87 0.23 3.33
C PRO A 68 -9.96 -0.31 1.90
N ASP A 69 -9.07 -1.24 1.53
CA ASP A 69 -8.95 -1.79 0.18
C ASP A 69 -10.27 -2.38 -0.34
N GLU A 70 -11.04 -3.07 0.51
CA GLU A 70 -12.36 -3.58 0.16
C GLU A 70 -13.36 -2.44 -0.11
N GLY A 71 -13.17 -1.27 0.48
CA GLY A 71 -14.04 -0.10 0.34
C GLY A 71 -15.34 -0.21 1.12
N SER A 72 -15.28 -0.81 2.31
CA SER A 72 -16.42 -1.06 3.19
C SER A 72 -17.05 0.24 3.69
N LEU A 73 -16.32 1.04 4.47
CA LEU A 73 -16.70 2.37 4.95
C LEU A 73 -15.47 3.18 5.34
N CYS A 74 -15.63 4.48 5.55
CA CYS A 74 -14.56 5.32 6.09
C CYS A 74 -14.26 4.95 7.55
N MET A 75 -12.99 4.66 7.83
CA MET A 75 -12.47 4.27 9.14
C MET A 75 -11.47 5.31 9.63
N TYR A 76 -11.34 5.51 10.94
CA TYR A 76 -10.31 6.40 11.47
C TYR A 76 -8.91 5.87 11.21
N LYS A 77 -7.98 6.77 10.90
CA LYS A 77 -6.56 6.44 10.73
C LYS A 77 -6.00 5.73 11.96
N ILE A 78 -5.09 4.80 11.68
CA ILE A 78 -4.58 3.78 12.58
C ILE A 78 -3.36 4.35 13.31
N ALA A 79 -3.36 4.27 14.63
CA ALA A 79 -2.24 4.74 15.43
C ALA A 79 -0.96 3.92 15.13
N LEU A 80 0.20 4.50 15.48
CA LEU A 80 1.48 3.80 15.39
C LEU A 80 1.43 2.44 16.12
N GLY A 81 2.01 1.42 15.50
CA GLY A 81 1.97 0.03 15.97
C GLY A 81 0.68 -0.73 15.65
N GLY A 82 -0.35 -0.07 15.12
CA GLY A 82 -1.57 -0.71 14.65
C GLY A 82 -1.39 -1.41 13.30
N ALA A 83 -2.29 -2.34 12.99
CA ALA A 83 -2.26 -3.11 11.75
C ALA A 83 -2.78 -2.29 10.56
N CYS A 84 -2.12 -2.38 9.40
CA CYS A 84 -2.48 -1.68 8.18
C CYS A 84 -2.35 -2.61 6.97
N GLN A 85 -3.01 -2.28 5.85
CA GLN A 85 -3.00 -3.07 4.63
C GLN A 85 -1.73 -2.82 3.79
N LEU A 86 -1.34 -3.80 2.98
CA LEU A 86 -0.12 -3.76 2.18
C LEU A 86 -0.03 -2.48 1.34
N ASN A 87 1.07 -1.74 1.46
CA ASN A 87 1.30 -0.49 0.74
C ASN A 87 0.27 0.63 1.02
N ARG A 88 -0.44 0.56 2.15
CA ARG A 88 -1.44 1.55 2.55
C ARG A 88 -0.94 2.46 3.66
N ASP A 89 0.06 3.28 3.33
CA ASP A 89 0.62 4.29 4.24
C ASP A 89 -0.44 5.34 4.64
N ASP A 90 -1.48 5.54 3.82
CA ASP A 90 -2.60 6.45 4.05
C ASP A 90 -3.53 6.03 5.20
N GLU A 91 -3.49 4.76 5.60
CA GLU A 91 -4.26 4.24 6.74
C GLU A 91 -3.65 4.69 8.06
N CYS A 92 -2.37 5.00 8.08
CA CYS A 92 -1.66 5.33 9.30
C CYS A 92 -1.84 6.81 9.69
N ALA A 93 -2.09 7.05 10.97
CA ALA A 93 -2.18 8.38 11.53
C ALA A 93 -0.79 9.02 11.61
N THR A 94 -0.70 10.29 11.24
CA THR A 94 0.49 11.12 11.41
C THR A 94 0.24 12.20 12.46
N SER A 95 1.30 12.77 13.01
CA SER A 95 1.21 13.90 13.94
C SER A 95 2.40 14.84 13.76
N ALA A 96 2.34 16.04 14.34
CA ALA A 96 3.47 16.97 14.32
C ALA A 96 4.77 16.33 14.87
N SER A 97 4.66 15.45 15.86
CA SER A 97 5.80 14.74 16.46
C SER A 97 6.28 13.54 15.63
N VAL A 98 5.39 12.94 14.83
CA VAL A 98 5.71 11.80 13.95
C VAL A 98 5.10 12.05 12.56
N PRO A 99 5.75 12.90 11.74
CA PRO A 99 5.17 13.36 10.49
C PRO A 99 5.24 12.31 9.37
N ASN A 100 6.15 11.34 9.47
CA ASN A 100 6.37 10.31 8.46
C ASN A 100 6.10 8.94 9.04
N VAL A 101 5.03 8.29 8.58
CA VAL A 101 4.63 6.95 8.96
C VAL A 101 4.41 6.13 7.69
N ARG A 102 4.78 4.85 7.73
CA ARG A 102 4.58 3.90 6.63
C ARG A 102 3.95 2.63 7.17
N CYS A 103 3.16 1.98 6.33
CA CYS A 103 2.73 0.63 6.58
C CYS A 103 3.85 -0.33 6.15
N LEU A 104 4.57 -0.91 7.11
CA LEU A 104 5.65 -1.88 6.86
C LEU A 104 5.35 -3.16 7.63
N HIS A 105 5.52 -4.33 7.01
CA HIS A 105 5.08 -5.61 7.56
C HIS A 105 3.62 -5.59 8.10
N ASN A 106 2.73 -4.86 7.42
CA ASN A 106 1.34 -4.64 7.83
C ASN A 106 1.19 -3.93 9.18
N ILE A 107 2.18 -3.13 9.61
CA ILE A 107 2.16 -2.34 10.85
C ILE A 107 2.54 -0.88 10.57
N CYS A 108 1.75 0.05 11.12
CA CYS A 108 2.03 1.48 11.05
C CYS A 108 3.32 1.83 11.81
N THR A 109 4.38 2.09 11.07
CA THR A 109 5.75 2.26 11.56
C THR A 109 6.27 3.65 11.25
N SER A 110 6.87 4.33 12.24
CA SER A 110 7.49 5.63 12.03
C SER A 110 8.76 5.53 11.17
N VAL A 111 8.95 6.47 10.25
CA VAL A 111 10.17 6.61 9.45
C VAL A 111 11.18 7.48 10.20
N ASN A 112 12.02 6.86 11.02
CA ASN A 112 12.98 7.55 11.89
C ASN A 112 14.32 6.81 12.09
N ALA A 113 14.57 5.71 11.37
CA ALA A 113 15.81 4.95 11.54
C ALA A 113 17.00 5.73 10.95
N THR A 114 18.01 5.98 11.79
CA THR A 114 19.19 6.78 11.44
C THR A 114 20.28 5.96 10.76
N LEU A 115 21.31 6.63 10.24
CA LEU A 115 22.46 5.96 9.63
C LEU A 115 23.04 4.91 10.60
N ASN A 116 23.29 3.71 10.09
CA ASN A 116 23.77 2.54 10.82
C ASN A 116 22.81 1.96 11.88
N ALA A 117 21.59 2.48 12.01
CA ALA A 117 20.56 1.87 12.85
C ALA A 117 19.91 0.67 12.15
N ALA A 118 19.32 -0.23 12.95
CA ALA A 118 18.48 -1.30 12.43
C ALA A 118 17.24 -0.73 11.72
N CYS A 119 16.84 -1.33 10.60
CA CYS A 119 15.70 -0.90 9.81
C CYS A 119 14.71 -2.03 9.54
N ILE A 120 13.47 -1.62 9.33
CA ILE A 120 12.35 -2.45 8.88
C ILE A 120 12.13 -2.12 7.40
N HIS A 121 11.97 -3.13 6.57
CA HIS A 121 11.72 -2.95 5.15
C HIS A 121 10.78 -4.01 4.60
N ASP A 122 9.98 -3.61 3.61
CA ASP A 122 9.20 -4.50 2.76
C ASP A 122 9.84 -4.58 1.38
N ASN A 123 9.88 -5.77 0.80
CA ASN A 123 10.14 -5.96 -0.63
C ASN A 123 8.90 -6.59 -1.25
N VAL A 124 8.18 -5.81 -2.06
CA VAL A 124 6.98 -6.27 -2.75
C VAL A 124 7.34 -6.54 -4.20
N VAL A 125 7.07 -7.77 -4.66
CA VAL A 125 7.34 -8.18 -6.03
C VAL A 125 6.08 -8.00 -6.87
N TYR A 126 6.24 -7.37 -8.03
CA TYR A 126 5.22 -7.23 -9.06
C TYR A 126 5.69 -7.94 -10.33
N THR A 127 4.82 -8.71 -10.95
CA THR A 127 5.09 -9.31 -12.26
C THR A 127 4.80 -8.29 -13.34
N VAL A 128 5.82 -7.92 -14.10
CA VAL A 128 5.68 -7.12 -15.31
C VAL A 128 5.57 -8.06 -16.50
N PHE A 129 4.47 -7.93 -17.25
CA PHE A 129 4.26 -8.66 -18.50
C PHE A 129 4.68 -7.78 -19.67
N THR A 130 5.50 -8.31 -20.56
CA THR A 130 5.99 -7.60 -21.75
C THR A 130 5.27 -8.06 -23.01
N PRO A 131 5.26 -7.26 -24.10
CA PRO A 131 4.53 -7.58 -25.32
C PRO A 131 4.97 -8.85 -26.05
N ASP A 132 6.17 -9.35 -25.75
CA ASP A 132 6.76 -10.57 -26.32
C ASP A 132 6.36 -11.86 -25.57
N ASN A 133 5.34 -11.79 -24.70
CA ASN A 133 4.91 -12.87 -23.80
C ASN A 133 5.97 -13.30 -22.77
N SER A 134 7.03 -12.52 -22.55
CA SER A 134 7.91 -12.73 -21.40
C SER A 134 7.37 -12.00 -20.15
N SER A 135 7.94 -12.33 -18.99
CA SER A 135 7.63 -11.63 -17.76
C SER A 135 8.84 -11.56 -16.85
N TYR A 136 8.94 -10.51 -16.05
CA TYR A 136 9.98 -10.35 -15.06
C TYR A 136 9.41 -9.77 -13.76
N GLY A 137 10.10 -10.03 -12.65
CA GLY A 137 9.76 -9.44 -11.36
C GLY A 137 10.34 -8.03 -11.22
N SER A 138 9.50 -7.06 -10.95
CA SER A 138 9.90 -5.73 -10.47
C SER A 138 9.73 -5.70 -8.95
N ILE A 139 10.78 -5.32 -8.23
CA ILE A 139 10.76 -5.28 -6.77
C ILE A 139 10.65 -3.84 -6.33
N ILE A 140 9.57 -3.52 -5.61
CA ILE A 140 9.41 -2.23 -4.94
C ILE A 140 9.79 -2.42 -3.48
N SER A 141 10.90 -1.78 -3.09
CA SER A 141 11.38 -1.77 -1.71
C SER A 141 10.94 -0.52 -0.98
N ARG A 142 10.46 -0.67 0.26
CA ARG A 142 10.09 0.43 1.14
C ARG A 142 10.68 0.20 2.52
N ASP A 143 11.07 1.25 3.23
CA ASP A 143 11.70 1.11 4.55
C ASP A 143 11.42 2.31 5.48
N ASN A 144 11.83 2.17 6.74
CA ASN A 144 11.69 3.19 7.77
C ASN A 144 12.97 4.03 7.98
N CYS A 145 13.94 4.00 7.06
CA CYS A 145 15.14 4.82 7.15
C CYS A 145 14.82 6.29 6.86
N MET A 146 15.51 7.20 7.55
CA MET A 146 15.35 8.63 7.32
C MET A 146 15.73 9.03 5.89
N LYS A 147 15.18 10.16 5.41
CA LYS A 147 15.43 10.70 4.07
C LYS A 147 16.94 10.77 3.76
N GLY A 148 17.34 10.25 2.59
CA GLY A 148 18.73 10.18 2.17
C GLY A 148 19.44 8.89 2.55
N LEU A 149 18.77 8.00 3.29
CA LEU A 149 19.22 6.65 3.62
C LEU A 149 18.36 5.61 2.90
N TYR A 150 18.81 4.36 2.91
CA TYR A 150 18.05 3.20 2.47
C TYR A 150 18.33 1.99 3.36
N CYS A 151 17.37 1.09 3.50
CA CYS A 151 17.57 -0.15 4.25
C CYS A 151 18.29 -1.20 3.39
N ASN A 152 19.50 -1.58 3.82
CA ASN A 152 20.22 -2.70 3.25
C ASN A 152 19.55 -4.01 3.68
N SER A 153 18.89 -4.69 2.75
CA SER A 153 18.09 -5.89 3.04
C SER A 153 18.89 -7.05 3.65
N PRO A 154 20.10 -7.40 3.15
CA PRO A 154 20.95 -8.41 3.79
C PRO A 154 21.31 -8.14 5.25
N THR A 155 21.57 -6.88 5.63
CA THR A 155 22.05 -6.55 6.98
C THR A 155 20.98 -5.95 7.89
N ASN A 156 19.84 -5.55 7.35
CA ASN A 156 18.79 -4.76 8.02
C ASN A 156 19.33 -3.50 8.69
N ILE A 157 20.26 -2.80 8.02
CA ILE A 157 20.86 -1.55 8.51
C ILE A 157 20.63 -0.42 7.52
N CYS A 158 20.30 0.78 8.01
CA CYS A 158 20.21 1.97 7.18
C CYS A 158 21.59 2.43 6.72
N LEU A 159 21.78 2.51 5.40
CA LEU A 159 23.00 3.01 4.77
C LEU A 159 22.72 4.29 4.00
N GLN A 160 23.79 5.06 3.74
CA GLN A 160 23.71 6.28 2.93
C GLN A 160 23.35 5.94 1.48
N ARG A 161 22.37 6.65 0.90
CA ARG A 161 22.11 6.53 -0.54
C ARG A 161 23.31 7.02 -1.34
N LYS A 162 23.61 6.32 -2.43
CA LYS A 162 24.72 6.55 -3.33
C LYS A 162 24.45 7.77 -4.20
N SER A 163 25.49 8.59 -4.38
CA SER A 163 25.47 9.76 -5.26
C SER A 163 25.32 9.38 -6.73
N THR A 164 24.79 10.29 -7.54
CA THR A 164 24.69 10.13 -9.00
C THR A 164 26.04 9.75 -9.61
N GLY A 165 26.04 8.76 -10.51
CA GLY A 165 27.26 8.24 -11.16
C GLY A 165 27.98 7.15 -10.37
N THR A 166 27.51 6.81 -9.16
CA THR A 166 28.01 5.65 -8.39
C THR A 166 27.19 4.42 -8.74
N ALA A 167 27.84 3.26 -8.86
CA ALA A 167 27.14 2.00 -9.13
C ALA A 167 26.21 1.60 -7.98
N CYS A 168 24.93 1.42 -8.31
CA CYS A 168 23.90 0.87 -7.42
C CYS A 168 23.54 -0.56 -7.86
N ALA A 169 22.95 -1.34 -6.95
CA ALA A 169 22.37 -2.64 -7.30
C ALA A 169 20.83 -2.60 -7.40
N ALA A 170 20.21 -1.53 -6.90
CA ALA A 170 18.76 -1.32 -6.92
C ALA A 170 18.45 0.18 -6.78
N ASP A 171 17.27 0.59 -7.26
CA ASP A 171 16.79 1.98 -7.27
C ASP A 171 16.84 2.64 -5.88
N LYS A 172 16.52 1.88 -4.83
CA LYS A 172 16.58 2.35 -3.43
C LYS A 172 17.97 2.81 -3.01
N GLU A 173 19.03 2.26 -3.58
CA GLU A 173 20.39 2.62 -3.22
C GLU A 173 20.80 3.97 -3.81
N CYS A 174 20.22 4.40 -4.93
CA CYS A 174 20.63 5.63 -5.61
C CYS A 174 19.82 6.84 -5.15
N MET A 175 20.45 7.99 -4.97
CA MET A 175 19.74 9.24 -4.67
C MET A 175 18.72 9.66 -5.74
N THR A 176 18.88 9.18 -6.97
CA THR A 176 18.00 9.45 -8.12
C THR A 176 16.74 8.60 -8.13
N ASP A 177 16.61 7.60 -7.27
CA ASP A 177 15.56 6.57 -7.35
C ASP A 177 15.60 5.74 -8.65
N PHE A 178 16.74 5.74 -9.36
CA PHE A 178 16.97 4.96 -10.59
C PHE A 178 18.39 4.41 -10.60
N CYS A 179 18.50 3.09 -10.73
CA CYS A 179 19.75 2.34 -10.83
C CYS A 179 20.30 2.27 -12.26
#